data_AF-A0A0T6BDJ3-F1
#
_entry.id   AF-A0A0T6BDJ3-F1
#
_cell.length_a   1.000
_cell.length_b   1.000
_cell.length_c   1.000
_cell.angle_alpha   90.00
_cell.angle_beta   90.00
_cell.angle_gamma   90.00
#
_symmetry.space_group_name_H-M   'P 1'
#
loop_
_entity.id
_entity.type
_entity.pdbx_description
1 polymer ?
#
loop_
_entity_poly.entity_id
_entity_poly.type
_entity_poly.pdbx_seq_one_letter_code
_entity_poly.pdbx_strand_id
1 'polypeptide(L)'
;MKCVTKFAVILVILCAANEAYCKVFTRCGLTQELNRLNFPRSFIGHWVCLVESESGKDTAKVTNRAKGKYVGLFQIRSNIWCTFEKPGGKCKMMCEKFLDDDISDDARCAKKIFDDGGFKEW
;
A
#
# COMPACT_ATOMS: atom_id res chain seq x y z
N MET A 1 3.37 5.31 17.16
CA MET A 1 4.55 5.19 18.05
C MET A 1 5.80 5.28 17.19
N LYS A 2 6.52 6.40 17.37
CA LYS A 2 7.87 6.78 16.91
C LYS A 2 8.22 6.47 15.45
N CYS A 3 7.71 7.33 14.57
CA CYS A 3 8.41 7.76 13.36
C CYS A 3 9.73 8.44 13.80
N VAL A 4 10.87 8.00 13.28
CA VAL A 4 12.18 8.52 13.69
C VAL A 4 12.35 9.93 13.12
N THR A 5 12.23 10.94 13.98
CA THR A 5 12.53 12.34 13.65
C THR A 5 14.05 12.50 13.59
N LYS A 6 14.57 12.88 12.42
CA LYS A 6 16.00 13.20 12.22
C LYS A 6 16.34 14.46 13.03
N PHE A 7 16.96 14.31 14.20
CA PHE A 7 17.62 15.43 14.87
C PHE A 7 18.86 15.79 14.07
N ALA A 8 18.84 16.98 13.48
CA ALA A 8 19.96 17.54 12.74
C ALA A 8 21.16 17.74 13.67
N VAL A 9 22.28 17.09 13.38
CA VAL A 9 23.61 17.61 13.72
C VAL A 9 24.49 17.47 12.47
N ILE A 10 24.91 18.61 11.97
CA ILE A 10 25.79 18.79 10.82
C ILE A 10 27.18 18.26 11.19
N LEU A 11 27.63 17.16 10.56
CA LEU A 11 28.99 16.93 10.04
C LEU A 11 29.12 15.48 9.55
N VAL A 12 29.70 15.33 8.35
CA VAL A 12 29.96 14.11 7.56
C VAL A 12 28.82 13.69 6.61
N ILE A 13 29.00 14.14 5.37
CA ILE A 13 28.28 13.73 4.16
C ILE A 13 28.59 12.26 3.86
N LEU A 14 27.59 11.38 4.02
CA LEU A 14 27.26 10.15 3.27
C LEU A 14 26.43 9.24 4.19
N CYS A 15 25.19 9.63 4.45
CA CYS A 15 24.18 8.70 4.96
C CYS A 15 22.96 8.89 4.08
N ALA A 16 22.65 7.84 3.30
CA ALA A 16 21.46 7.75 2.49
C ALA A 16 20.28 8.28 3.29
N ALA A 17 19.59 9.29 2.75
CA ALA A 17 18.35 9.74 3.34
C ALA A 17 17.35 8.58 3.21
N ASN A 18 17.27 7.74 4.24
CA ASN A 18 16.16 6.80 4.35
C ASN A 18 14.90 7.66 4.38
N GLU A 19 14.11 7.59 3.31
CA GLU A 19 12.73 8.06 3.28
C GLU A 19 11.96 7.14 4.22
N ALA A 20 11.48 7.69 5.34
CA ALA A 20 10.65 6.93 6.25
C ALA A 20 9.22 6.97 5.71
N TYR A 21 8.74 5.85 5.16
CA TYR A 21 7.35 5.68 4.74
C TYR A 21 6.47 5.40 5.95
N CYS A 22 5.50 6.28 6.18
CA CYS A 22 4.72 6.31 7.42
C CYS A 22 3.32 6.92 7.20
N LYS A 23 2.74 6.75 6.01
CA LYS A 23 1.44 7.34 5.71
C LYS A 23 0.30 6.48 6.24
N VAL A 24 -0.41 7.03 7.22
CA VAL A 24 -1.72 6.53 7.64
C VAL A 24 -2.79 7.53 7.20
N PHE A 25 -3.68 7.13 6.31
CA PHE A 25 -4.72 8.03 5.83
C PHE A 25 -5.80 8.28 6.90
N THR A 26 -6.35 9.49 6.90
CA THR A 26 -7.69 9.72 7.46
C THR A 26 -8.74 9.14 6.52
N ARG A 27 -9.95 8.88 7.02
CA ARG A 27 -11.04 8.34 6.18
C ARG A 27 -11.37 9.26 4.99
N CYS A 28 -11.43 10.56 5.22
CA CYS A 28 -11.68 11.54 4.15
C CYS A 28 -10.49 11.68 3.20
N GLY A 29 -9.26 11.68 3.71
CA GLY A 29 -8.05 11.72 2.88
C GLY A 29 -7.94 10.51 1.96
N LEU A 30 -8.23 9.32 2.48
CA LEU A 30 -8.31 8.09 1.67
C LEU A 30 -9.38 8.22 0.59
N THR A 31 -10.58 8.68 0.96
CA THR A 31 -11.70 8.85 0.02
C THR A 31 -11.33 9.81 -1.12
N GLN A 32 -10.70 10.94 -0.81
CA GLN A 32 -10.24 11.91 -1.82
C GLN A 32 -9.18 11.29 -2.73
N GLU A 33 -8.22 10.56 -2.16
CA GLU A 33 -7.14 9.93 -2.93
C GLU A 33 -7.66 8.84 -3.86
N LEU A 34 -8.59 7.99 -3.40
CA LEU A 34 -9.24 6.99 -4.25
C LEU A 34 -10.03 7.62 -5.41
N ASN A 35 -10.68 8.76 -5.17
CA ASN A 35 -11.34 9.53 -6.24
C ASN A 35 -10.31 10.09 -7.23
N ARG A 36 -9.20 10.67 -6.75
CA ARG A 36 -8.11 11.18 -7.60
C ARG A 36 -7.51 10.08 -8.48
N LEU A 37 -7.41 8.87 -7.94
CA LEU A 37 -6.91 7.69 -8.64
C LEU A 37 -7.97 7.00 -9.50
N ASN A 38 -9.15 7.61 -9.72
CA ASN A 38 -10.22 7.13 -10.59
C ASN A 38 -10.80 5.76 -10.19
N PHE A 39 -10.98 5.50 -8.90
CA PHE A 39 -11.82 4.38 -8.47
C PHE A 39 -13.29 4.68 -8.79
N PRO A 40 -14.12 3.69 -9.19
CA PRO A 40 -15.53 3.93 -9.49
C PRO A 40 -16.27 4.49 -8.27
N ARG A 41 -16.96 5.63 -8.44
CA ARG A 41 -17.66 6.32 -7.34
C ARG A 41 -18.64 5.41 -6.58
N SER A 42 -19.32 4.51 -7.29
CA SER A 42 -20.24 3.53 -6.70
C SER A 42 -19.57 2.58 -5.70
N PHE A 43 -18.27 2.31 -5.85
CA PHE A 43 -17.52 1.39 -5.01
C PHE A 43 -16.58 2.07 -4.01
N ILE A 44 -16.45 3.40 -4.01
CA ILE A 44 -15.54 4.12 -3.09
C ILE A 44 -15.79 3.73 -1.63
N GLY A 45 -17.06 3.65 -1.20
CA GLY A 45 -17.39 3.24 0.16
C GLY A 45 -16.92 1.82 0.50
N HIS A 46 -16.99 0.90 -0.45
CA HIS A 46 -16.51 -0.48 -0.30
C HIS A 46 -14.99 -0.52 -0.16
N TRP A 47 -14.27 0.23 -1.01
CA TRP A 47 -12.81 0.34 -0.94
C TRP A 47 -12.33 0.96 0.37
N VAL A 48 -13.01 2.01 0.86
CA VAL A 48 -12.70 2.59 2.17
C VAL A 48 -12.90 1.55 3.28
N CYS A 49 -14.02 0.84 3.29
CA CYS A 49 -14.29 -0.21 4.27
C CYS A 49 -13.22 -1.32 4.25
N LEU A 50 -12.85 -1.78 3.06
CA LEU A 50 -11.81 -2.79 2.85
C LEU A 50 -10.48 -2.33 3.44
N VAL A 51 -10.01 -1.13 3.06
CA VAL A 51 -8.73 -0.59 3.54
C VAL A 51 -8.75 -0.38 5.06
N GLU A 52 -9.86 0.08 5.63
CA GLU A 52 -9.99 0.24 7.08
C GLU A 52 -9.89 -1.10 7.83
N SER A 53 -10.47 -2.17 7.29
CA SER A 53 -10.43 -3.52 7.87
C SER A 53 -9.08 -4.20 7.68
N GLU A 54 -8.48 -4.07 6.49
CA GLU A 54 -7.30 -4.83 6.10
C GLU A 54 -6.00 -4.24 6.65
N SER A 55 -5.81 -2.92 6.50
CA SER A 55 -4.56 -2.25 6.87
C SER A 55 -4.71 -1.22 7.97
N GLY A 56 -5.94 -0.83 8.34
CA GLY A 56 -6.16 0.31 9.21
C GLY A 56 -5.78 1.63 8.55
N LYS A 57 -5.74 1.68 7.22
CA LYS A 57 -5.33 2.83 6.38
C LYS A 57 -3.83 3.14 6.38
N ASP A 58 -3.00 2.21 6.85
CA ASP A 58 -1.54 2.32 6.87
C ASP A 58 -0.94 1.79 5.55
N THR A 59 -0.23 2.66 4.80
CA THR A 59 0.38 2.28 3.51
C THR A 59 1.59 1.37 3.66
N ALA A 60 2.24 1.33 4.83
CA ALA A 60 3.41 0.50 5.08
C ALA A 60 3.05 -0.84 5.78
N LYS A 61 1.76 -1.19 5.85
CA LYS A 61 1.30 -2.37 6.59
C LYS A 61 1.77 -3.67 5.95
N VAL A 62 2.48 -4.49 6.72
CA VAL A 62 2.81 -5.87 6.35
C VAL A 62 2.14 -6.84 7.32
N THR A 63 1.41 -7.82 6.78
CA THR A 63 0.77 -8.89 7.56
C THR A 63 1.24 -10.25 7.06
N ASN A 64 1.68 -11.10 7.98
CA ASN A 64 1.98 -12.51 7.69
C ASN A 64 0.73 -13.35 8.01
N ARG A 65 0.17 -14.04 7.00
CA ARG A 65 -0.91 -15.02 7.18
C ARG A 65 -0.43 -16.40 6.71
N ALA A 66 -1.17 -17.46 7.01
CA ALA A 66 -0.82 -18.84 6.61
C ALA A 66 -0.54 -19.01 5.10
N LYS A 67 -1.19 -18.19 4.26
CA LYS A 67 -1.09 -18.23 2.80
C LYS A 67 0.06 -17.38 2.21
N GLY A 68 0.81 -16.63 3.01
CA GLY A 68 1.90 -15.75 2.58
C GLY A 68 1.86 -14.36 3.21
N LYS A 69 2.69 -13.45 2.70
CA LYS A 69 2.71 -12.04 3.11
C LYS A 69 1.68 -11.22 2.33
N TYR A 70 1.08 -10.26 3.03
CA TYR A 70 0.15 -9.29 2.49
C TYR A 70 0.72 -7.90 2.77
N VAL A 71 0.78 -7.05 1.75
CA VAL A 71 1.52 -5.79 1.81
C VAL A 71 0.63 -4.61 1.46
N GLY A 72 0.92 -3.48 2.08
CA GLY A 72 0.41 -2.18 1.67
C GLY A 72 -1.01 -1.87 2.10
N LEU A 73 -1.50 -0.75 1.57
CA LEU A 73 -2.79 -0.20 1.91
C LEU A 73 -3.94 -1.18 1.65
N PHE A 74 -3.86 -1.94 0.55
CA PHE A 74 -4.87 -2.91 0.12
C PHE A 74 -4.53 -4.36 0.51
N GLN A 75 -3.49 -4.60 1.32
CA GLN A 75 -3.05 -5.95 1.71
C GLN A 75 -2.91 -6.90 0.50
N ILE A 76 -2.12 -6.51 -0.49
CA ILE A 76 -1.90 -7.28 -1.73
C ILE A 76 -1.07 -8.54 -1.42
N ARG A 77 -1.53 -9.71 -1.85
CA ARG A 77 -0.86 -11.00 -1.56
C ARG A 77 0.42 -11.21 -2.40
N SER A 78 1.55 -11.36 -1.72
CA SER A 78 2.90 -11.29 -2.29
C SER A 78 3.37 -12.47 -3.15
N ASN A 79 2.61 -13.57 -3.23
CA ASN A 79 2.98 -14.74 -4.05
C ASN A 79 2.06 -14.93 -5.26
N ILE A 80 1.06 -14.06 -5.42
CA ILE A 80 0.15 -14.05 -6.57
C ILE A 80 0.31 -12.74 -7.35
N TRP A 81 0.34 -11.61 -6.65
CA TRP A 81 0.17 -10.30 -7.27
C TRP A 81 1.46 -9.52 -7.43
N CYS A 82 2.42 -9.65 -6.52
CA CYS A 82 3.78 -9.08 -6.63
C CYS A 82 4.85 -10.13 -6.29
N THR A 83 6.12 -9.74 -6.25
CA THR A 83 7.23 -10.57 -5.73
C THR A 83 8.22 -9.66 -4.99
N PHE A 84 8.83 -10.12 -3.90
CA PHE A 84 9.88 -9.35 -3.20
C PHE A 84 11.20 -9.41 -3.98
N GLU A 85 12.05 -8.39 -3.82
CA GLU A 85 13.39 -8.25 -4.41
C GLU A 85 13.45 -8.13 -5.93
N LYS A 86 12.42 -8.55 -6.67
CA LYS A 86 12.32 -8.43 -8.13
C LYS A 86 10.88 -8.26 -8.61
N PRO A 87 10.65 -7.59 -9.76
CA PRO A 87 9.32 -7.49 -10.33
C PRO A 87 8.72 -8.86 -10.65
N GLY A 88 7.49 -9.10 -10.21
CA GLY A 88 6.82 -10.38 -10.44
C GLY A 88 5.32 -10.36 -10.13
N GLY A 89 4.71 -11.55 -10.09
CA GLY A 89 3.27 -11.71 -9.91
C GLY A 89 2.42 -11.15 -11.05
N LYS A 90 1.09 -11.23 -10.90
CA LYS A 90 0.13 -10.74 -11.90
C LYS A 90 0.21 -9.22 -12.13
N CYS A 91 0.70 -8.44 -11.17
CA CYS A 91 0.90 -6.99 -11.32
C CYS A 91 2.27 -6.63 -11.91
N LYS A 92 3.21 -7.59 -12.05
CA LYS A 92 4.58 -7.36 -12.57
C LYS A 92 5.33 -6.29 -11.78
N MET A 93 5.21 -6.31 -10.46
CA MET A 93 5.76 -5.29 -9.56
C MET A 93 6.55 -5.93 -8.41
N MET A 94 7.49 -5.15 -7.87
CA MET A 94 8.16 -5.45 -6.61
C MET A 94 7.19 -5.18 -5.45
N CYS A 95 7.07 -6.09 -4.49
CA CYS A 95 6.14 -5.90 -3.36
C CYS A 95 6.51 -4.71 -2.47
N GLU A 96 7.79 -4.31 -2.46
CA GLU A 96 8.30 -3.15 -1.73
C GLU A 96 7.73 -1.83 -2.24
N LYS A 97 7.26 -1.79 -3.50
CA LYS A 97 6.60 -0.60 -4.06
C LYS A 97 5.24 -0.34 -3.43
N PHE A 98 4.55 -1.38 -2.98
CA PHE A 98 3.28 -1.25 -2.27
C PHE A 98 3.44 -0.88 -0.78
N LEU A 99 4.65 -0.48 -0.35
CA LEU A 99 4.94 -0.10 1.04
C LEU A 99 5.41 1.34 1.17
N ASP A 100 5.36 2.12 0.09
CA ASP A 100 5.67 3.54 0.11
C ASP A 100 4.41 4.41 0.32
N ASP A 101 4.57 5.74 0.28
CA ASP A 101 3.49 6.69 0.54
C ASP A 101 2.64 6.99 -0.72
N ASP A 102 3.13 6.65 -1.92
CA ASP A 102 2.45 6.85 -3.21
C ASP A 102 1.68 5.59 -3.63
N ILE A 103 0.40 5.56 -3.29
CA ILE A 103 -0.47 4.42 -3.56
C ILE A 103 -0.92 4.31 -5.04
N SER A 104 -0.30 5.04 -5.96
CA SER A 104 -0.72 5.07 -7.36
C SER A 104 -0.55 3.71 -8.04
N ASP A 105 0.48 2.95 -7.69
CA ASP A 105 0.72 1.62 -8.23
C ASP A 105 0.00 0.51 -7.46
N ASP A 106 -0.14 0.64 -6.14
CA ASP A 106 -1.07 -0.12 -5.31
C ASP A 106 -2.48 -0.09 -5.90
N ALA A 107 -2.98 1.11 -6.22
CA ALA A 107 -4.30 1.33 -6.78
C ALA A 107 -4.49 0.62 -8.13
N ARG A 108 -3.46 0.65 -9.00
CA ARG A 108 -3.51 -0.07 -10.27
C ARG A 108 -3.58 -1.58 -10.05
N CYS A 109 -2.80 -2.11 -9.11
CA CYS A 109 -2.82 -3.52 -8.79
C CYS A 109 -4.14 -3.93 -8.14
N ALA A 110 -4.66 -3.17 -7.17
CA ALA A 110 -5.93 -3.44 -6.51
C ALA A 110 -7.12 -3.45 -7.48
N LYS A 111 -7.17 -2.51 -8.44
CA LYS A 111 -8.18 -2.55 -9.52
C LYS A 111 -8.07 -3.80 -10.36
N LYS A 112 -6.85 -4.23 -10.70
CA LYS A 112 -6.64 -5.48 -11.45
C LYS A 112 -7.12 -6.71 -10.67
N ILE A 113 -6.92 -6.75 -9.35
CA ILE A 113 -7.46 -7.82 -8.49
C ILE A 113 -9.00 -7.80 -8.55
N PHE A 114 -9.59 -6.62 -8.43
CA PHE A 114 -11.03 -6.45 -8.53
C PHE A 114 -11.57 -6.87 -9.90
N ASP A 115 -10.86 -6.60 -11.00
CA ASP A 115 -11.26 -7.03 -12.34
C ASP A 115 -11.14 -8.55 -12.53
N ASP A 116 -10.24 -9.23 -11.80
CA ASP A 116 -10.01 -10.68 -11.86
C ASP A 116 -11.08 -11.47 -11.07
N GLY A 117 -11.52 -10.95 -9.91
CA GLY A 117 -12.44 -11.67 -9.02
C GLY A 117 -13.41 -10.83 -8.20
N GLY A 118 -13.30 -9.50 -8.23
CA GLY A 118 -14.10 -8.61 -7.38
C GLY A 118 -13.65 -8.61 -5.92
N PHE A 119 -14.50 -8.14 -5.01
CA PHE A 119 -14.14 -8.00 -3.59
C PHE A 119 -13.91 -9.33 -2.84
N LYS A 120 -14.32 -10.48 -3.37
CA LYS A 120 -14.11 -11.80 -2.74
C LYS A 120 -12.63 -12.23 -2.69
N GLU A 121 -11.76 -11.52 -3.39
CA GLU A 121 -10.31 -11.77 -3.39
C GLU A 121 -9.62 -11.28 -2.09
N TRP A 122 -10.33 -10.50 -1.27
CA TRP A 122 -9.91 -10.06 0.07
C TRP A 122 -10.65 -10.86 1.15
#